data_AF-A0A7T9TP24-F1
#
_entry.id   AF-A0A7T9TP24-F1
#
_cell.length_a   1.000
_cell.length_b   1.000
_cell.length_c   1.000
_cell.angle_alpha   90.00
_cell.angle_beta   90.00
_cell.angle_gamma   90.00
#
_symmetry.space_group_name_H-M   'P 1'
#
loop_
_entity.id
_entity.type
_entity.pdbx_description
1 polymer ?
#
loop_
_entity_poly.entity_id
_entity_poly.type
_entity_poly.pdbx_seq_one_letter_code
_entity_poly.pdbx_strand_id
1 'polypeptide(L)'
;MLERSLATVRRIGAAAYLPSIRDVLGSVSQAERDLLSSLTAREREISRLLAQGRSNQEIAAELFVAPATVRYHVSNVLRKLELSRRSQVAAVFHESGIAVGD
;
A
#
# COMPACT_ATOMS: atom_id res chain seq x y z
N MET A 1 7.17 -0.55 -15.06
CA MET A 1 6.95 -2.02 -15.14
C MET A 1 5.82 -2.37 -16.11
N LEU A 2 4.66 -1.68 -16.04
CA LEU A 2 3.49 -1.85 -16.93
C LEU A 2 3.79 -1.83 -18.45
N GLU A 3 4.57 -0.85 -18.95
CA GLU A 3 4.94 -0.73 -20.37
C GLU A 3 5.66 -1.99 -20.92
N ARG A 4 6.58 -2.58 -20.14
CA ARG A 4 7.32 -3.80 -20.55
C ARG A 4 6.44 -5.05 -20.55
N SER A 5 5.48 -5.13 -19.64
CA SER A 5 4.51 -6.24 -19.59
C SER A 5 3.52 -6.18 -20.76
N LEU A 6 3.05 -4.99 -21.14
CA LEU A 6 2.14 -4.77 -22.28
C LEU A 6 2.76 -5.16 -23.63
N ALA A 7 4.06 -4.90 -23.82
CA ALA A 7 4.78 -5.36 -25.01
C ALA A 7 4.82 -6.90 -25.12
N THR A 8 4.91 -7.60 -23.99
CA THR A 8 4.87 -9.08 -23.96
C THR A 8 3.48 -9.60 -24.34
N VAL A 9 2.40 -8.98 -23.86
CA VAL A 9 1.02 -9.36 -24.21
C VAL A 9 0.77 -9.20 -25.72
N ARG A 10 1.30 -8.15 -26.34
CA ARG A 10 1.25 -7.97 -27.79
C ARG A 10 2.04 -9.04 -28.55
N ARG A 11 3.25 -9.38 -28.06
CA ARG A 11 4.16 -10.34 -28.70
C ARG A 11 3.60 -11.77 -28.74
N ILE A 12 2.80 -12.17 -27.76
CA ILE A 12 2.18 -13.51 -27.72
C ILE A 12 0.82 -13.57 -28.45
N GLY A 13 0.43 -12.52 -29.18
CA GLY A 13 -0.84 -12.47 -29.89
C GLY A 13 -2.07 -12.26 -28.99
N ALA A 14 -1.88 -11.95 -27.70
CA ALA A 14 -2.95 -11.75 -26.74
C ALA A 14 -3.47 -10.29 -26.71
N ALA A 15 -3.22 -9.51 -27.78
CA ALA A 15 -3.61 -8.10 -27.86
C ALA A 15 -5.14 -7.89 -27.71
N ALA A 16 -5.94 -8.87 -28.11
CA ALA A 16 -7.40 -8.85 -27.95
C ALA A 16 -7.84 -8.79 -26.47
N TYR A 17 -7.01 -9.25 -25.53
CA TYR A 17 -7.30 -9.20 -24.09
C TYR A 17 -6.88 -7.88 -23.43
N LEU A 18 -6.19 -6.99 -24.14
CA LEU A 18 -5.70 -5.72 -23.58
C LEU A 18 -6.80 -4.84 -22.97
N PRO A 19 -8.00 -4.71 -23.55
CA PRO A 19 -9.08 -3.95 -22.93
C PRO A 19 -9.50 -4.55 -21.58
N SER A 20 -9.73 -5.87 -21.53
CA SER A 20 -10.11 -6.55 -20.30
C SER A 20 -9.03 -6.50 -19.22
N ILE A 21 -7.75 -6.66 -19.61
CA ILE A 21 -6.61 -6.51 -18.69
C ILE A 21 -6.57 -5.07 -18.14
N ARG A 22 -6.78 -4.06 -19.00
CA ARG A 22 -6.81 -2.66 -18.58
C ARG A 22 -7.94 -2.39 -17.59
N ASP A 23 -9.14 -2.91 -17.85
CA ASP A 23 -10.30 -2.72 -16.98
C ASP A 23 -10.08 -3.37 -15.61
N VAL A 24 -9.58 -4.61 -15.58
CA VAL A 24 -9.25 -5.30 -14.33
C VAL A 24 -8.17 -4.54 -13.57
N LEU A 25 -7.06 -4.17 -14.21
CA LEU A 25 -6.01 -3.38 -13.56
C LEU A 25 -6.54 -2.03 -13.05
N GLY A 26 -7.39 -1.37 -13.83
CA GLY A 26 -8.05 -0.12 -13.45
C GLY A 26 -8.92 -0.27 -12.20
N SER A 27 -9.73 -1.33 -12.14
CA SER A 27 -10.58 -1.63 -10.98
C SER A 27 -9.77 -1.97 -9.72
N VAL A 28 -8.67 -2.72 -9.86
CA VAL A 28 -7.76 -3.05 -8.74
C VAL A 28 -7.12 -1.78 -8.21
N SER A 29 -6.56 -0.93 -9.09
CA SER A 29 -5.95 0.34 -8.70
C SER A 29 -6.93 1.35 -8.11
N GLN A 30 -8.23 1.24 -8.41
CA GLN A 30 -9.25 2.05 -7.75
C GLN A 30 -9.57 1.53 -6.35
N ALA A 31 -9.76 0.22 -6.21
CA ALA A 31 -10.00 -0.41 -4.90
C ALA A 31 -8.84 -0.16 -3.91
N GLU A 32 -7.60 -0.23 -4.38
CA GLU A 32 -6.41 0.12 -3.59
C GLU A 32 -6.44 1.57 -3.10
N ARG A 33 -6.80 2.51 -3.99
CA ARG A 33 -6.95 3.93 -3.64
C ARG A 33 -8.06 4.15 -2.62
N ASP A 34 -9.19 3.46 -2.77
CA ASP A 34 -10.32 3.56 -1.84
C ASP A 34 -9.94 3.01 -0.46
N LEU A 35 -9.25 1.86 -0.40
CA LEU A 35 -8.71 1.29 0.84
C LEU A 35 -7.74 2.24 1.54
N LEU A 36 -6.81 2.84 0.81
CA LEU A 36 -5.88 3.84 1.37
C LEU A 36 -6.60 5.11 1.84
N SER A 37 -7.66 5.52 1.15
CA SER A 37 -8.47 6.68 1.53
C SER A 37 -9.26 6.45 2.84
N SER A 38 -9.56 5.20 3.18
CA SER A 38 -10.26 4.81 4.43
C SER A 38 -9.42 5.03 5.71
N LEU A 39 -8.11 5.21 5.54
CA LEU A 39 -7.20 5.49 6.65
C LEU A 39 -7.35 6.95 7.11
N THR A 40 -7.43 7.12 8.43
CA THR A 40 -7.32 8.42 9.07
C THR A 40 -5.94 9.02 8.84
N ALA A 41 -5.78 10.33 9.06
CA ALA A 41 -4.49 11.01 8.94
C ALA A 41 -3.39 10.33 9.77
N ARG A 42 -3.70 9.96 11.03
CA ARG A 42 -2.74 9.30 11.92
C ARG A 42 -2.39 7.89 11.49
N GLU A 43 -3.38 7.14 11.00
CA GLU A 43 -3.14 5.80 10.45
C GLU A 43 -2.26 5.87 9.19
N ARG A 44 -2.48 6.85 8.29
CA ARG A 44 -1.61 7.06 7.12
C ARG A 44 -0.17 7.37 7.50
N GLU A 45 0.01 8.24 8.50
CA GLU A 45 1.34 8.57 9.02
C GLU A 45 2.06 7.34 9.57
N ILE A 46 1.37 6.54 10.39
CA ILE A 46 1.92 5.30 10.92
C ILE A 46 2.22 4.30 9.80
N SER A 47 1.32 4.12 8.83
CA SER A 47 1.55 3.22 7.69
C SER A 47 2.79 3.59 6.88
N ARG A 48 3.07 4.89 6.69
CA ARG A 48 4.29 5.36 6.03
C ARG A 48 5.55 4.91 6.77
N LEU A 49 5.58 5.10 8.08
CA LEU A 49 6.72 4.71 8.91
C LEU A 49 6.87 3.19 9.01
N LEU A 50 5.74 2.45 9.02
CA LEU A 50 5.76 0.99 8.92
C LEU A 50 6.37 0.52 7.59
N ALA A 51 6.02 1.18 6.47
CA ALA A 51 6.55 0.85 5.15
C ALA A 51 8.07 1.12 5.06
N GLN A 52 8.59 2.08 5.83
CA GLN A 52 10.03 2.32 6.02
C GLN A 52 10.72 1.29 6.94
N GLY A 53 9.98 0.36 7.52
CA GLY A 53 10.52 -0.67 8.42
C GLY A 53 10.68 -0.24 9.88
N ARG A 54 10.21 0.96 10.28
CA ARG A 54 10.35 1.47 11.65
C ARG A 54 9.61 0.63 12.68
N SER A 55 10.25 0.28 13.79
CA SER A 55 9.63 -0.40 14.92
C SER A 55 8.59 0.49 15.62
N ASN A 56 7.70 -0.11 16.43
CA ASN A 56 6.70 0.67 17.17
C ASN A 56 7.32 1.62 18.19
N GLN A 57 8.54 1.34 18.66
CA GLN A 57 9.28 2.24 19.56
C GLN A 57 9.81 3.46 18.81
N GLU A 58 10.40 3.26 17.63
CA GLU A 58 10.87 4.35 16.77
C GLU A 58 9.71 5.25 16.33
N ILE A 59 8.60 4.65 15.89
CA ILE A 59 7.39 5.39 15.52
C ILE A 59 6.84 6.17 16.72
N ALA A 60 6.84 5.57 17.91
CA ALA A 60 6.37 6.24 19.12
C ALA A 60 7.23 7.46 19.47
N ALA A 61 8.56 7.32 19.34
CA ALA A 61 9.50 8.41 19.58
C ALA A 61 9.34 9.54 18.55
N GLU A 62 9.27 9.21 17.25
CA GLU A 62 9.10 10.17 16.18
C GLU A 62 7.78 10.95 16.28
N LEU A 63 6.73 10.25 16.69
CA LEU A 63 5.39 10.82 16.75
C LEU A 63 4.98 11.30 18.14
N PHE A 64 5.92 11.33 19.10
CA PHE A 64 5.75 11.79 20.49
C PHE A 64 4.55 11.17 21.21
N VAL A 65 4.38 9.84 21.12
CA VAL A 65 3.29 9.09 21.76
C VAL A 65 3.81 7.84 22.47
N ALA A 66 2.97 7.20 23.28
CA ALA A 66 3.33 5.93 23.89
C ALA A 66 3.39 4.78 22.85
N PRO A 67 4.30 3.80 23.00
CA PRO A 67 4.35 2.61 22.14
C PRO A 67 3.04 1.80 22.10
N ALA A 68 2.23 1.87 23.17
CA ALA A 68 0.91 1.25 23.21
C ALA A 68 -0.07 1.88 22.21
N THR A 69 -0.04 3.22 22.08
CA THR A 69 -0.85 3.97 21.10
C THR A 69 -0.49 3.57 19.68
N VAL A 70 0.81 3.41 19.39
CA VAL A 70 1.26 2.90 18.09
C VAL A 70 0.73 1.49 17.84
N ARG A 71 0.84 0.57 18.80
CA ARG A 71 0.29 -0.80 18.65
C ARG A 71 -1.20 -0.81 18.33
N TYR A 72 -1.97 0.06 18.98
CA TYR A 72 -3.40 0.22 18.72
C TYR A 72 -3.66 0.67 17.28
N HIS A 73 -2.99 1.73 16.83
CA HIS A 73 -3.15 2.22 15.46
C HIS A 73 -2.64 1.22 14.42
N VAL A 74 -1.52 0.52 14.65
CA VAL A 74 -1.03 -0.55 13.77
C VAL A 74 -2.08 -1.64 13.60
N SER A 75 -2.74 -2.07 14.69
CA SER A 75 -3.81 -3.07 14.61
C SER A 75 -5.00 -2.57 13.78
N ASN A 76 -5.37 -1.30 13.94
CA ASN A 76 -6.43 -0.69 13.12
C ASN A 76 -6.04 -0.55 11.65
N VAL A 77 -4.80 -0.15 11.34
CA VAL A 77 -4.26 -0.11 9.98
C VAL A 77 -4.35 -1.47 9.33
N LEU A 78 -3.83 -2.51 9.99
CA LEU A 78 -3.84 -3.87 9.45
C LEU A 78 -5.28 -4.36 9.20
N ARG A 79 -6.19 -4.11 10.14
CA ARG A 79 -7.61 -4.44 9.98
C ARG A 79 -8.25 -3.69 8.81
N LYS A 80 -8.01 -2.38 8.66
CA LYS A 80 -8.59 -1.55 7.59
C LYS A 80 -8.04 -1.88 6.21
N LEU A 81 -6.78 -2.29 6.14
CA LEU A 81 -6.13 -2.71 4.90
C LEU A 81 -6.28 -4.23 4.65
N GLU A 82 -7.02 -4.94 5.49
CA GLU A 82 -7.22 -6.40 5.40
C GLU A 82 -5.89 -7.19 5.39
N LEU A 83 -4.88 -6.69 6.09
CA LEU A 83 -3.56 -7.28 6.22
C LEU A 83 -3.43 -8.06 7.52
N SER A 84 -2.65 -9.14 7.49
CA SER A 84 -2.35 -9.94 8.69
C SER A 84 -0.99 -9.60 9.29
N ARG A 85 -0.07 -9.05 8.49
CA ARG A 85 1.32 -8.80 8.90
C ARG A 85 1.73 -7.39 8.52
N ARG A 86 2.44 -6.72 9.43
CA ARG A 86 3.03 -5.39 9.19
C ARG A 86 3.97 -5.33 7.99
N SER A 87 4.66 -6.43 7.66
CA SER A 87 5.53 -6.48 6.47
C SER A 87 4.75 -6.32 5.17
N GLN A 88 3.46 -6.65 5.15
CA GLN A 88 2.60 -6.46 3.99
C GLN A 88 2.28 -4.98 3.74
N VAL A 89 2.39 -4.11 4.76
CA VAL A 89 2.15 -2.66 4.62
C VAL A 89 3.15 -2.05 3.62
N ALA A 90 4.40 -2.52 3.63
CA ALA A 90 5.42 -2.06 2.69
C ALA A 90 5.03 -2.34 1.22
N ALA A 91 4.46 -3.52 0.93
CA ALA A 91 4.05 -3.89 -0.42
C ALA A 91 2.96 -2.94 -0.95
N VAL A 92 1.93 -2.68 -0.14
CA VAL A 92 0.82 -1.77 -0.51
C VAL A 92 1.33 -0.35 -0.81
N PHE A 93 2.26 0.17 0.00
CA PHE A 93 2.78 1.53 -0.19
C PHE A 93 3.77 1.63 -1.36
N HIS A 94 4.52 0.58 -1.66
CA HIS A 94 5.46 0.56 -2.77
C HIS A 94 4.77 0.47 -4.15
N GLU A 95 3.61 -0.19 -4.22
CA GLU A 95 2.79 -0.30 -5.44
C GLU A 95 1.95 0.95 -5.72
N SER A 96 1.55 1.67 -4.66
CA SER A 96 0.67 2.84 -4.77
C SER A 96 1.37 4.12 -5.27
N GLY A 97 2.68 4.08 -5.55
CA GLY A 97 3.45 5.24 -6.02
C GLY A 97 3.57 6.37 -4.99
N ILE A 98 3.17 6.13 -3.74
CA ILE A 98 3.49 6.99 -2.60
C ILE A 98 4.95 6.69 -2.28
N ALA A 99 5.82 7.29 -3.09
CA ALA A 99 7.26 7.21 -2.90
C ALA A 99 7.54 7.55 -1.43
N VAL A 100 8.25 6.63 -0.77
CA VAL A 100 8.94 6.87 0.49
C VAL A 100 9.94 7.98 0.20
N GLY A 101 9.48 9.22 0.30
CA GLY A 101 10.30 10.42 0.19
C GLY A 101 10.94 10.71 1.55
N ASP A 102 12.24 10.97 1.50
CA ASP A 102 13.17 11.24 2.60
C ASP A 102 12.66 12.21 3.67
#